data_AF-A0A1F7FPT9-F1
#
_entry.id   AF-A0A1F7FPT9-F1
#
_cell.length_a   1.000
_cell.length_b   1.000
_cell.length_c   1.000
_cell.angle_alpha   90.00
_cell.angle_beta   90.00
_cell.angle_gamma   90.00
#
_symmetry.space_group_name_H-M   'P 1'
#
loop_
_entity.id
_entity.type
_entity.pdbx_description
1 polymer ?
#
loop_
_entity_poly.entity_id
_entity_poly.type
_entity_poly.pdbx_seq_one_letter_code
_entity_poly.pdbx_strand_id
1 'polypeptide(L)'
;MIHRGIAVIIATILVIVLGACTITPDTYTLATVNGNRITLKDLEDNPQFAGFMEQLVMTQLIEDAAAAKGLSVNDEDLNEKLEEMKAGAGGQAMWEEQLAAQGMDEDDVRGLIRPQMLLTELLKASVEVTEEDARAEFEMNPDYYRRAYGKENNLTVDETENLTFEDMKDYLIDQKKLSKGYEQGQSTIDKLKAEAKIEYLYLSPEEREKMRQRQEKLKAEQTAKEPSVVETPIEEDASGEEAAKTEEGTTDEGAAEESATDAVPDEVDEAAEDESAAESEASGDNATPDEEAGEEKAGDK
;
A
#
# COMPACT_ATOMS: atom_id res chain seq x y z
N MET A 1 53.62 -33.56 25.19
CA MET A 1 53.34 -32.14 25.49
C MET A 1 53.45 -31.22 24.26
N ILE A 2 54.39 -31.47 23.33
CA ILE A 2 54.63 -30.62 22.14
C ILE A 2 53.40 -30.48 21.22
N HIS A 3 52.64 -31.55 20.99
CA HIS A 3 51.44 -31.52 20.13
C HIS A 3 50.27 -30.71 20.71
N ARG A 4 50.17 -30.58 22.04
CA ARG A 4 49.11 -29.79 22.69
C ARG A 4 49.40 -28.29 22.62
N GLY A 5 50.68 -27.90 22.61
CA GLY A 5 51.10 -26.50 22.42
C GLY A 5 50.90 -26.02 20.98
N ILE A 6 51.21 -26.87 19.99
CA ILE A 6 51.02 -26.54 18.56
C ILE A 6 49.53 -26.38 18.22
N ALA A 7 48.65 -27.21 18.78
CA ALA A 7 47.20 -27.10 18.58
C ALA A 7 46.61 -25.80 19.15
N VAL A 8 47.10 -25.34 20.32
CA VAL A 8 46.66 -24.08 20.92
C VAL A 8 47.16 -22.88 20.12
N ILE A 9 48.39 -22.92 19.60
CA ILE A 9 48.94 -21.84 18.78
C ILE A 9 48.20 -21.74 17.43
N ILE A 10 47.91 -22.87 16.78
CA ILE A 10 47.13 -22.90 15.54
C ILE A 10 45.70 -22.41 15.77
N ALA A 11 45.03 -22.81 16.85
CA ALA A 11 43.69 -22.32 17.19
C ALA A 11 43.67 -20.81 17.48
N THR A 12 44.73 -20.29 18.12
CA THR A 12 44.83 -18.85 18.42
C THR A 12 45.11 -18.03 17.16
N ILE A 13 45.97 -18.52 16.26
CA ILE A 13 46.24 -17.88 14.96
C ILE A 13 44.99 -17.91 14.06
N LEU A 14 44.20 -18.98 14.11
CA LEU A 14 42.95 -19.10 13.32
C LEU A 14 41.86 -18.13 13.81
N VAL A 15 41.78 -17.87 15.12
CA VAL A 15 40.90 -16.83 15.69
C VAL A 15 41.38 -15.41 15.35
N ILE A 16 42.70 -15.18 15.27
CA ILE A 16 43.27 -13.87 14.89
C ILE A 16 43.10 -13.60 13.39
N VAL A 17 43.23 -14.61 12.53
CA VAL A 17 43.05 -14.47 11.07
C VAL A 17 41.57 -14.32 10.69
N LEU A 18 40.64 -14.93 11.43
CA LEU A 18 39.20 -14.72 11.25
C LEU A 18 38.70 -13.37 11.82
N GLY A 19 39.47 -12.73 12.70
CA GLY A 19 39.12 -11.44 13.30
C GLY A 19 39.55 -10.20 12.48
N ALA A 20 40.31 -10.37 11.39
CA ALA A 20 40.98 -9.26 10.70
C ALA A 20 40.26 -8.71 9.46
N CYS A 21 39.08 -9.25 9.10
CA CYS A 21 38.20 -8.65 8.11
C CYS A 21 36.83 -8.36 8.73
N THR A 22 36.79 -7.61 9.84
CA THR A 22 35.53 -6.99 10.28
C THR A 22 35.24 -5.84 9.33
N ILE A 23 34.58 -6.14 8.21
CA ILE A 23 33.92 -5.14 7.39
C ILE A 23 32.86 -4.52 8.28
N THR A 24 33.12 -3.30 8.73
CA THR A 24 32.16 -2.45 9.44
C THR A 24 31.58 -1.43 8.45
N PRO A 25 30.39 -0.86 8.72
CA PRO A 25 29.83 0.19 7.88
C PRO A 25 30.81 1.34 7.60
N ASP A 26 31.61 1.72 8.61
CA ASP A 26 32.64 2.77 8.53
C ASP A 26 33.82 2.40 7.61
N THR A 27 34.08 1.10 7.42
CA THR A 27 35.23 0.61 6.65
C THR A 27 34.84 0.16 5.25
N TYR A 28 33.55 0.00 4.96
CA TYR A 28 33.05 -0.37 3.64
C TYR A 28 32.90 0.86 2.73
N THR A 29 33.81 1.03 1.78
CA THR A 29 33.75 2.15 0.80
C THR A 29 32.73 1.85 -0.29
N LEU A 30 31.76 2.74 -0.48
CA LEU A 30 30.82 2.70 -1.60
C LEU A 30 31.35 3.50 -2.81
N ALA A 31 31.97 4.65 -2.55
CA ALA A 31 32.54 5.49 -3.60
C ALA A 31 33.73 6.31 -3.10
N THR A 32 34.51 6.88 -4.02
CA THR A 32 35.57 7.86 -3.70
C THR A 32 35.45 9.11 -4.54
N VAL A 33 35.52 10.28 -3.92
CA VAL A 33 35.47 11.59 -4.59
C VAL A 33 36.73 12.37 -4.23
N ASN A 34 37.61 12.61 -5.20
CA ASN A 34 38.88 13.34 -5.02
C ASN A 34 39.75 12.80 -3.87
N GLY A 35 39.76 11.48 -3.67
CA GLY A 35 40.49 10.83 -2.58
C GLY A 35 39.75 10.74 -1.25
N ASN A 36 38.60 11.41 -1.09
CA ASN A 36 37.70 11.22 0.04
C ASN A 36 36.82 9.99 -0.19
N ARG A 37 36.61 9.19 0.86
CA ARG A 37 35.75 8.00 0.80
C ARG A 37 34.32 8.36 1.19
N ILE A 38 33.35 7.80 0.48
CA ILE A 38 31.95 7.69 0.88
C ILE A 38 31.76 6.24 1.32
N THR A 39 31.30 6.05 2.54
CA THR A 39 31.21 4.75 3.23
C THR A 39 29.77 4.29 3.38
N LEU A 40 29.56 3.03 3.77
CA LEU A 40 28.22 2.55 4.10
C LEU A 40 27.63 3.32 5.29
N LYS A 41 28.46 3.74 6.26
CA LYS A 41 28.01 4.61 7.35
C LYS A 41 27.41 5.93 6.84
N ASP A 42 28.03 6.56 5.85
CA ASP A 42 27.50 7.82 5.28
C ASP A 42 26.12 7.63 4.64
N LEU A 43 25.84 6.42 4.13
CA LEU A 43 24.52 6.04 3.64
C LEU A 43 23.55 5.76 4.79
N GLU A 44 23.98 5.04 5.83
CA GLU A 44 23.17 4.73 7.01
C GLU A 44 22.75 6.00 7.79
N ASP A 45 23.65 6.99 7.86
CA ASP A 45 23.40 8.28 8.51
C ASP A 45 22.46 9.19 7.68
N ASN A 46 22.12 8.81 6.44
CA ASN A 46 21.15 9.54 5.63
C ASN A 46 19.73 9.40 6.22
N PRO A 47 19.00 10.50 6.48
CA PRO A 47 17.64 10.45 7.04
C PRO A 47 16.65 9.58 6.24
N GLN A 48 16.86 9.40 4.94
CA GLN A 48 16.01 8.59 4.07
C GLN A 48 16.30 7.09 4.17
N PHE A 49 17.49 6.69 4.65
CA PHE A 49 17.91 5.29 4.69
C PHE A 49 16.98 4.43 5.54
N ALA A 50 16.59 4.93 6.71
CA ALA A 50 15.65 4.22 7.59
C ALA A 50 14.29 3.98 6.92
N GLY A 51 13.76 4.97 6.19
CA GLY A 51 12.51 4.84 5.45
C GLY A 51 12.62 3.83 4.31
N PHE A 52 13.72 3.87 3.56
CA PHE A 52 14.00 2.90 2.49
C PHE A 52 14.14 1.47 3.03
N MET A 53 14.86 1.27 4.14
CA MET A 53 14.97 -0.03 4.79
C MET A 53 13.62 -0.56 5.27
N GLU A 54 12.77 0.30 5.84
CA GLU A 54 11.42 -0.09 6.27
C GLU A 54 10.54 -0.49 5.08
N GLN A 55 10.66 0.20 3.94
CA GLN A 55 9.98 -0.18 2.70
C GLN A 55 10.44 -1.57 2.21
N LEU A 56 11.75 -1.83 2.19
CA LEU A 56 12.27 -3.15 1.80
C LEU A 56 11.80 -4.27 2.73
N VAL A 57 11.80 -4.02 4.04
CA VAL A 57 11.25 -4.95 5.03
C VAL A 57 9.77 -5.21 4.74
N MET A 58 8.98 -4.16 4.48
CA MET A 58 7.56 -4.32 4.15
C MET A 58 7.36 -5.16 2.89
N THR A 59 8.10 -4.88 1.82
CA THR A 59 8.05 -5.66 0.57
C THR A 59 8.35 -7.13 0.83
N GLN A 60 9.42 -7.44 1.58
CA GLN A 60 9.76 -8.82 1.91
C GLN A 60 8.65 -9.51 2.70
N LEU A 61 8.05 -8.83 3.69
CA LEU A 61 6.95 -9.39 4.48
C LEU A 61 5.72 -9.71 3.61
N ILE A 62 5.40 -8.85 2.66
CA ILE A 62 4.28 -9.05 1.72
C ILE A 62 4.56 -10.26 0.83
N GLU A 63 5.76 -10.34 0.26
CA GLU A 63 6.18 -11.45 -0.61
C GLU A 63 6.15 -12.79 0.12
N ASP A 64 6.70 -12.84 1.34
CA ASP A 64 6.71 -14.06 2.17
C ASP A 64 5.28 -14.48 2.53
N ALA A 65 4.42 -13.53 2.91
CA ALA A 65 3.03 -13.80 3.26
C ALA A 65 2.20 -14.28 2.07
N ALA A 66 2.40 -13.66 0.91
CA ALA A 66 1.75 -14.06 -0.34
C ALA A 66 2.20 -15.47 -0.75
N ALA A 67 3.50 -15.74 -0.73
CA ALA A 67 4.06 -17.05 -1.04
C ALA A 67 3.53 -18.15 -0.10
N ALA A 68 3.44 -17.86 1.21
CA ALA A 68 2.89 -18.80 2.20
C ALA A 68 1.41 -19.16 1.93
N LYS A 69 0.65 -18.26 1.29
CA LYS A 69 -0.75 -18.47 0.87
C LYS A 69 -0.88 -18.97 -0.57
N GLY A 70 0.23 -19.18 -1.29
CA GLY A 70 0.23 -19.58 -2.69
C GLY A 70 -0.30 -18.50 -3.64
N LEU A 71 -0.25 -17.24 -3.22
CA LEU A 71 -0.62 -16.08 -4.05
C LEU A 71 0.57 -15.69 -4.92
N SER A 72 0.31 -15.40 -6.18
CA SER A 72 1.32 -14.94 -7.14
C SER A 72 0.70 -13.98 -8.14
N VAL A 73 1.49 -13.01 -8.59
CA VAL A 73 1.14 -12.14 -9.73
C VAL A 73 1.84 -12.71 -10.95
N ASN A 74 1.07 -13.11 -11.97
CA ASN A 74 1.63 -13.58 -13.23
C ASN A 74 2.09 -12.38 -14.10
N ASP A 75 2.78 -12.66 -15.21
CA ASP A 75 3.29 -11.58 -16.05
C ASP A 75 2.20 -10.95 -16.93
N GLU A 76 1.12 -11.69 -17.20
CA GLU A 76 -0.06 -11.19 -17.92
C GLU A 76 -0.76 -10.07 -17.15
N ASP A 77 -1.12 -10.30 -15.89
CA ASP A 77 -1.75 -9.31 -14.99
C ASP A 77 -0.84 -8.07 -14.82
N LEU A 78 0.47 -8.30 -14.76
CA LEU A 78 1.46 -7.23 -14.65
C LEU A 78 1.52 -6.38 -15.93
N ASN A 79 1.44 -7.02 -17.10
CA ASN A 79 1.39 -6.33 -18.38
C ASN A 79 0.10 -5.52 -18.51
N GLU A 80 -1.05 -6.09 -18.12
CA GLU A 80 -2.33 -5.37 -18.12
C GLU A 80 -2.25 -4.12 -17.23
N LYS A 81 -1.65 -4.25 -16.03
CA LYS A 81 -1.47 -3.11 -15.14
C LYS A 81 -0.55 -2.05 -15.74
N LEU A 82 0.53 -2.45 -16.41
CA LEU A 82 1.43 -1.52 -17.10
C LEU A 82 0.73 -0.80 -18.25
N GLU A 83 -0.10 -1.48 -19.04
CA GLU A 83 -0.86 -0.83 -20.10
C GLU A 83 -1.89 0.16 -19.56
N GLU A 84 -2.54 -0.13 -18.44
CA GLU A 84 -3.40 0.82 -17.73
C GLU A 84 -2.60 2.07 -17.29
N MET A 85 -1.42 1.87 -16.70
CA MET A 85 -0.55 2.97 -16.27
C MET A 85 -0.04 3.80 -17.45
N LYS A 86 0.35 3.16 -18.57
CA LYS A 86 0.74 3.83 -19.82
C LYS A 86 -0.40 4.65 -20.39
N ALA A 87 -1.61 4.10 -20.42
CA ALA A 87 -2.80 4.84 -20.86
C ALA A 87 -3.05 6.07 -19.98
N GLY A 88 -2.95 5.91 -18.65
CA GLY A 88 -3.07 7.01 -17.69
C GLY A 88 -1.96 8.07 -17.81
N ALA A 89 -0.76 7.68 -18.24
CA ALA A 89 0.37 8.58 -18.48
C ALA A 89 0.27 9.37 -19.79
N GLY A 90 -0.74 9.11 -20.64
CA GLY A 90 -0.89 9.75 -21.96
C GLY A 90 -0.33 8.93 -23.13
N GLY A 91 -0.09 7.63 -22.91
CA GLY A 91 0.39 6.68 -23.91
C GLY A 91 1.89 6.41 -23.84
N GLN A 92 2.36 5.47 -24.68
CA GLN A 92 3.73 4.93 -24.66
C GLN A 92 4.82 6.01 -24.71
N ALA A 93 4.68 7.02 -25.57
CA ALA A 93 5.70 8.06 -25.72
C ALA A 93 5.87 8.92 -24.45
N MET A 94 4.77 9.32 -23.81
CA MET A 94 4.79 10.08 -22.56
C MET A 94 5.30 9.22 -21.39
N TRP A 95 4.95 7.94 -21.39
CA TRP A 95 5.45 6.96 -20.42
C TRP A 95 6.97 6.83 -20.48
N GLU A 96 7.53 6.58 -21.66
CA GLU A 96 8.98 6.45 -21.86
C GLU A 96 9.74 7.73 -21.47
N GLU A 97 9.20 8.91 -21.79
CA GLU A 97 9.78 10.20 -21.37
C GLU A 97 9.82 10.35 -19.85
N GLN A 98 8.74 9.99 -19.15
CA GLN A 98 8.64 10.06 -17.69
C GLN A 98 9.61 9.09 -17.00
N LEU A 99 9.80 7.89 -17.55
CA LEU A 99 10.77 6.93 -17.02
C LEU A 99 12.21 7.41 -17.24
N ALA A 100 12.52 7.90 -18.44
CA ALA A 100 13.84 8.45 -18.74
C ALA A 100 14.19 9.65 -17.86
N ALA A 101 13.23 10.53 -17.56
CA ALA A 101 13.41 11.66 -16.64
C ALA A 101 13.76 11.23 -15.21
N GLN A 102 13.30 10.04 -14.79
CA GLN A 102 13.59 9.44 -13.48
C GLN A 102 14.80 8.49 -13.51
N GLY A 103 15.41 8.27 -14.68
CA GLY A 103 16.51 7.33 -14.84
C GLY A 103 16.08 5.87 -14.63
N MET A 104 14.81 5.56 -14.90
CA MET A 104 14.22 4.24 -14.74
C MET A 104 13.92 3.59 -16.09
N ASP A 105 13.77 2.27 -16.10
CA ASP A 105 13.17 1.52 -17.20
C ASP A 105 11.86 0.83 -16.79
N GLU A 106 11.26 0.05 -17.70
CA GLU A 106 9.99 -0.63 -17.42
C GLU A 106 10.17 -1.76 -16.38
N ASP A 107 11.34 -2.40 -16.31
CA ASP A 107 11.62 -3.45 -15.33
C ASP A 107 11.70 -2.89 -13.91
N ASP A 108 12.22 -1.67 -13.74
CA ASP A 108 12.15 -0.96 -12.46
C ASP A 108 10.69 -0.76 -12.01
N VAL A 109 9.80 -0.34 -12.93
CA VAL A 109 8.37 -0.19 -12.62
C VAL A 109 7.74 -1.51 -12.26
N ARG A 110 8.06 -2.60 -12.99
CA ARG A 110 7.60 -3.96 -12.66
C ARG A 110 7.99 -4.34 -11.23
N GLY A 111 9.21 -4.01 -10.81
CA GLY A 111 9.69 -4.20 -9.45
C GLY A 111 8.93 -3.40 -8.39
N LEU A 112 8.40 -2.22 -8.75
CA LEU A 112 7.63 -1.37 -7.84
C LEU A 112 6.15 -1.80 -7.71
N ILE A 113 5.53 -2.23 -8.80
CA ILE A 113 4.09 -2.53 -8.81
C ILE A 113 3.79 -3.97 -8.38
N ARG A 114 4.69 -4.93 -8.64
CA ARG A 114 4.46 -6.34 -8.27
C ARG A 114 4.20 -6.53 -6.76
N PRO A 115 4.97 -5.92 -5.84
CA PRO A 115 4.66 -5.99 -4.42
C PRO A 115 3.31 -5.36 -4.05
N GLN A 116 2.89 -4.29 -4.75
CA GLN A 116 1.59 -3.64 -4.51
C GLN A 116 0.42 -4.53 -4.95
N MET A 117 0.57 -5.24 -6.07
CA MET A 117 -0.40 -6.21 -6.54
C MET A 117 -0.46 -7.42 -5.59
N LEU A 118 0.68 -7.92 -5.11
CA LEU A 118 0.70 -8.97 -4.09
C LEU A 118 0.03 -8.54 -2.79
N LEU A 119 0.27 -7.29 -2.34
CA LEU A 119 -0.42 -6.73 -1.18
C LEU A 119 -1.94 -6.71 -1.41
N THR A 120 -2.39 -6.28 -2.59
CA THR A 120 -3.81 -6.26 -2.94
C THR A 120 -4.44 -7.65 -2.81
N GLU A 121 -3.81 -8.67 -3.38
CA GLU A 121 -4.28 -10.06 -3.29
C GLU A 121 -4.24 -10.58 -1.84
N LEU A 122 -3.20 -10.23 -1.09
CA LEU A 122 -3.09 -10.60 0.33
C LEU A 122 -4.21 -9.99 1.18
N LEU A 123 -4.55 -8.72 0.94
CA LEU A 123 -5.63 -8.02 1.64
C LEU A 123 -6.99 -8.63 1.30
N LYS A 124 -7.26 -8.90 0.02
CA LYS A 124 -8.47 -9.62 -0.41
C LYS A 124 -8.58 -11.00 0.24
N ALA A 125 -7.48 -11.74 0.32
CA ALA A 125 -7.43 -13.07 0.94
C ALA A 125 -7.51 -13.03 2.47
N SER A 126 -7.46 -11.85 3.09
CA SER A 126 -7.58 -11.68 4.54
C SER A 126 -9.01 -11.45 5.01
N VAL A 127 -9.97 -11.29 4.08
CA VAL A 127 -11.36 -10.98 4.39
C VAL A 127 -12.33 -11.97 3.74
N GLU A 128 -13.40 -12.27 4.48
CA GLU A 128 -14.54 -13.04 3.96
C GLU A 128 -15.67 -12.10 3.57
N VAL A 129 -16.25 -12.33 2.39
CA VAL A 129 -17.38 -11.59 1.85
C VAL A 129 -18.38 -12.59 1.30
N THR A 130 -19.64 -12.46 1.71
CA THR A 130 -20.74 -13.32 1.26
C THR A 130 -21.40 -12.76 0.01
N GLU A 131 -22.12 -13.60 -0.73
CA GLU A 131 -22.92 -13.15 -1.87
C GLU A 131 -24.03 -12.20 -1.42
N GLU A 132 -24.65 -12.50 -0.28
CA GLU A 132 -25.70 -11.69 0.33
C GLU A 132 -25.22 -10.27 0.64
N ASP A 133 -24.00 -10.13 1.18
CA ASP A 133 -23.38 -8.83 1.44
C ASP A 133 -23.17 -8.02 0.16
N ALA A 134 -22.76 -8.67 -0.93
CA ALA A 134 -22.53 -8.02 -2.22
C ALA A 134 -23.86 -7.64 -2.90
N ARG A 135 -24.88 -8.50 -2.79
CA ARG A 135 -26.21 -8.28 -3.33
C ARG A 135 -26.91 -7.11 -2.67
N ALA A 136 -26.89 -7.05 -1.34
CA ALA A 136 -27.48 -5.95 -0.58
C ALA A 136 -26.87 -4.60 -0.97
N GLU A 137 -25.57 -4.56 -1.27
CA GLU A 137 -24.89 -3.34 -1.69
C GLU A 137 -25.25 -2.92 -3.11
N PHE A 138 -25.28 -3.89 -4.04
CA PHE A 138 -25.75 -3.66 -5.41
C PHE A 138 -27.16 -3.08 -5.45
N GLU A 139 -28.08 -3.63 -4.66
CA GLU A 139 -29.49 -3.21 -4.62
C GLU A 139 -29.67 -1.76 -4.12
N MET A 140 -28.73 -1.22 -3.34
CA MET A 140 -28.76 0.18 -2.89
C MET A 140 -28.46 1.16 -4.03
N ASN A 141 -27.60 0.79 -5.00
CA ASN A 141 -27.24 1.66 -6.11
C ASN A 141 -26.85 0.90 -7.39
N PRO A 142 -27.81 0.23 -8.06
CA PRO A 142 -27.51 -0.63 -9.21
C PRO A 142 -26.79 0.09 -10.35
N ASP A 143 -27.21 1.33 -10.65
CA ASP A 143 -26.67 2.11 -11.77
C ASP A 143 -25.23 2.60 -11.53
N TYR A 144 -24.82 2.75 -10.28
CA TYR A 144 -23.42 3.01 -9.96
C TYR A 144 -22.56 1.80 -10.31
N TYR A 145 -22.94 0.61 -9.85
CA TYR A 145 -22.15 -0.60 -10.05
C TYR A 145 -22.12 -1.05 -11.51
N ARG A 146 -23.24 -0.95 -12.24
CA ARG A 146 -23.29 -1.22 -13.68
C ARG A 146 -22.32 -0.34 -14.46
N ARG A 147 -22.29 0.97 -14.17
CA ARG A 147 -21.37 1.90 -14.82
C ARG A 147 -19.92 1.64 -14.44
N ALA A 148 -19.65 1.32 -13.18
CA ALA A 148 -18.31 0.97 -12.72
C ALA A 148 -17.79 -0.28 -13.43
N TYR A 149 -18.58 -1.37 -13.42
CA TYR A 149 -18.27 -2.60 -14.12
C TYR A 149 -18.10 -2.39 -15.63
N GLY A 150 -18.99 -1.60 -16.24
CA GLY A 150 -18.91 -1.27 -17.65
C GLY A 150 -17.65 -0.51 -18.03
N LYS A 151 -17.21 0.44 -17.21
CA LYS A 151 -15.95 1.16 -17.44
C LYS A 151 -14.75 0.21 -17.42
N GLU A 152 -14.69 -0.68 -16.45
CA GLU A 152 -13.58 -1.62 -16.29
C GLU A 152 -13.54 -2.67 -17.40
N ASN A 153 -14.70 -3.11 -17.86
CA ASN A 153 -14.84 -4.12 -18.91
C ASN A 153 -15.05 -3.53 -20.32
N ASN A 154 -14.85 -2.22 -20.49
CA ASN A 154 -15.01 -1.49 -21.76
C ASN A 154 -16.37 -1.70 -22.46
N LEU A 155 -17.45 -1.74 -21.68
CA LEU A 155 -18.83 -1.90 -22.16
C LEU A 155 -19.46 -0.55 -22.54
N THR A 156 -20.35 -0.58 -23.52
CA THR A 156 -21.22 0.54 -23.90
C THR A 156 -22.33 0.77 -22.87
N VAL A 157 -22.96 1.95 -22.91
CA VAL A 157 -24.07 2.29 -22.01
C VAL A 157 -25.20 1.26 -22.13
N ASP A 158 -25.62 0.93 -23.35
CA ASP A 158 -26.70 -0.04 -23.61
C ASP A 158 -26.37 -1.44 -23.08
N GLU A 159 -25.10 -1.86 -23.14
CA GLU A 159 -24.63 -3.13 -22.56
C GLU A 159 -24.71 -3.09 -21.03
N THR A 160 -24.36 -1.96 -20.41
CA THR A 160 -24.38 -1.83 -18.94
C THR A 160 -25.78 -1.80 -18.34
N GLU A 161 -26.77 -1.21 -19.03
CA GLU A 161 -28.15 -1.07 -18.52
C GLU A 161 -28.83 -2.42 -18.28
N ASN A 162 -28.43 -3.44 -19.03
CA ASN A 162 -29.00 -4.79 -18.96
C ASN A 162 -28.29 -5.71 -17.96
N LEU A 163 -27.19 -5.26 -17.33
CA LEU A 163 -26.45 -6.07 -16.37
C LEU A 163 -27.26 -6.30 -15.09
N THR A 164 -27.30 -7.56 -14.69
CA THR A 164 -27.88 -8.03 -13.44
C THR A 164 -26.80 -8.23 -12.39
N PHE A 165 -27.21 -8.46 -11.14
CA PHE A 165 -26.28 -8.85 -10.08
C PHE A 165 -25.47 -10.10 -10.45
N GLU A 166 -26.08 -11.11 -11.07
CA GLU A 166 -25.38 -12.34 -11.43
C GLU A 166 -24.26 -12.10 -12.44
N ASP A 167 -24.44 -11.15 -13.36
CA ASP A 167 -23.41 -10.79 -14.36
C ASP A 167 -22.19 -10.11 -13.72
N MET A 168 -22.39 -9.44 -12.58
CA MET A 168 -21.35 -8.66 -11.90
C MET A 168 -20.93 -9.27 -10.55
N LYS A 169 -21.46 -10.43 -10.18
CA LYS A 169 -21.34 -10.99 -8.82
C LYS A 169 -19.90 -11.07 -8.36
N ASP A 170 -19.04 -11.69 -9.17
CA ASP A 170 -17.64 -11.90 -8.80
C ASP A 170 -16.88 -10.58 -8.67
N TYR A 171 -17.13 -9.63 -9.58
CA TYR A 171 -16.58 -8.26 -9.49
C TYR A 171 -17.03 -7.55 -8.21
N LEU A 172 -18.31 -7.63 -7.85
CA LEU A 172 -18.83 -6.97 -6.65
C LEU A 172 -18.25 -7.58 -5.36
N ILE A 173 -18.14 -8.91 -5.31
CA ILE A 173 -17.49 -9.60 -4.20
C ILE A 173 -16.02 -9.18 -4.12
N ASP A 174 -15.33 -9.12 -5.25
CA ASP A 174 -13.92 -8.76 -5.32
C ASP A 174 -13.66 -7.30 -4.89
N GLN A 175 -14.46 -6.35 -5.37
CA GLN A 175 -14.42 -4.94 -4.94
C GLN A 175 -14.70 -4.79 -3.44
N LYS A 176 -15.65 -5.55 -2.91
CA LYS A 176 -15.96 -5.53 -1.47
C LYS A 176 -14.85 -6.15 -0.63
N LYS A 177 -14.23 -7.24 -1.10
CA LYS A 177 -13.03 -7.81 -0.47
C LYS A 177 -11.89 -6.81 -0.48
N LEU A 178 -11.69 -6.10 -1.59
CA LEU A 178 -10.68 -5.07 -1.69
C LEU A 178 -10.92 -3.94 -0.68
N SER A 179 -12.15 -3.40 -0.65
CA SER A 179 -12.56 -2.35 0.29
C SER A 179 -12.35 -2.75 1.74
N LYS A 180 -12.94 -3.88 2.18
CA LYS A 180 -12.75 -4.41 3.54
C LYS A 180 -11.28 -4.75 3.84
N GLY A 181 -10.56 -5.26 2.85
CA GLY A 181 -9.14 -5.58 2.95
C GLY A 181 -8.30 -4.35 3.26
N TYR A 182 -8.57 -3.22 2.61
CA TYR A 182 -7.92 -1.94 2.92
C TYR A 182 -8.34 -1.37 4.28
N GLU A 183 -9.61 -1.49 4.66
CA GLU A 183 -10.09 -1.09 6.00
C GLU A 183 -9.32 -1.83 7.12
N GLN A 184 -8.99 -3.10 6.89
CA GLN A 184 -8.24 -3.94 7.83
C GLN A 184 -6.74 -4.00 7.54
N GLY A 185 -6.27 -3.30 6.51
CA GLY A 185 -4.91 -3.47 5.97
C GLY A 185 -3.82 -3.18 6.97
N GLN A 186 -4.00 -2.14 7.80
CA GLN A 186 -3.04 -1.83 8.87
C GLN A 186 -2.92 -2.99 9.88
N SER A 187 -4.04 -3.62 10.24
CA SER A 187 -4.06 -4.78 11.15
C SER A 187 -3.33 -5.98 10.53
N THR A 188 -3.58 -6.25 9.25
CA THR A 188 -2.88 -7.31 8.51
C THR A 188 -1.37 -7.08 8.50
N ILE A 189 -0.93 -5.86 8.18
CA ILE A 189 0.49 -5.49 8.19
C ILE A 189 1.11 -5.60 9.59
N ASP A 190 0.41 -5.14 10.64
CA ASP A 190 0.91 -5.21 12.01
C ASP A 190 1.09 -6.66 12.47
N LYS A 191 0.19 -7.57 12.07
CA LYS A 191 0.31 -9.01 12.32
C LYS A 191 1.53 -9.60 11.63
N LEU A 192 1.73 -9.30 10.35
CA LEU A 192 2.93 -9.74 9.61
C LEU A 192 4.21 -9.29 10.33
N LYS A 193 4.27 -8.03 10.76
CA LYS A 193 5.43 -7.49 11.50
C LYS A 193 5.63 -8.16 12.86
N ALA A 194 4.55 -8.47 13.56
CA ALA A 194 4.57 -9.10 14.87
C ALA A 194 5.00 -10.58 14.83
N GLU A 195 4.62 -11.28 13.76
CA GLU A 195 4.94 -12.70 13.55
C GLU A 195 6.34 -12.89 12.97
N ALA A 196 6.82 -11.93 12.18
CA ALA A 196 8.12 -12.00 11.54
C ALA A 196 9.29 -11.80 12.51
N LYS A 197 10.40 -12.45 12.19
CA LYS A 197 11.68 -12.26 12.86
C LYS A 197 12.52 -11.24 12.08
N ILE A 198 12.41 -9.96 12.43
CA ILE A 198 13.09 -8.87 11.71
C ILE A 198 14.35 -8.45 12.48
N GLU A 199 15.53 -8.65 11.88
CA GLU A 199 16.82 -8.25 12.46
C GLU A 199 17.43 -7.06 11.69
N TYR A 200 17.40 -5.87 12.30
CA TYR A 200 17.97 -4.65 11.71
C TYR A 200 19.49 -4.57 11.97
N LEU A 201 20.28 -5.23 11.12
CA LEU A 201 21.72 -5.42 11.35
C LEU A 201 22.57 -4.15 11.27
N TYR A 202 22.07 -3.10 10.59
CA TYR A 202 22.75 -1.80 10.51
C TYR A 202 22.63 -0.98 11.80
N LEU A 203 21.68 -1.32 12.69
CA LEU A 203 21.48 -0.61 13.95
C LEU A 203 22.52 -1.00 14.99
N SER A 204 22.86 -0.06 15.88
CA SER A 204 23.72 -0.33 17.03
C SER A 204 23.12 -1.43 17.94
N PRO A 205 23.94 -2.14 18.76
CA PRO A 205 23.40 -3.14 19.69
C PRO A 205 22.29 -2.61 20.61
N GLU A 206 22.37 -1.35 21.04
CA GLU A 206 21.35 -0.72 21.90
C GLU A 206 20.03 -0.49 21.12
N GLU A 207 20.12 0.01 19.89
CA GLU A 207 18.95 0.23 19.05
C GLU A 207 18.29 -1.08 18.61
N ARG A 208 19.08 -2.12 18.32
CA ARG A 208 18.55 -3.46 18.03
C ARG A 208 17.77 -4.02 19.20
N GLU A 209 18.23 -3.82 20.43
CA GLU A 209 17.51 -4.24 21.62
C GLU A 209 16.18 -3.47 21.79
N LYS A 210 16.17 -2.16 21.51
CA LYS A 210 14.93 -1.36 21.49
C LYS A 210 13.94 -1.87 20.43
N MET A 211 14.42 -2.20 19.24
CA MET A 211 13.58 -2.75 18.16
C MET A 211 13.03 -4.13 18.52
N ARG A 212 13.83 -4.99 19.14
CA ARG A 212 13.40 -6.31 19.66
C ARG A 212 12.28 -6.16 20.68
N GLN A 213 12.44 -5.25 21.65
CA GLN A 213 11.39 -4.96 22.64
C GLN A 213 10.12 -4.41 21.99
N ARG A 214 10.26 -3.56 20.96
CA ARG A 214 9.12 -3.07 20.19
C ARG A 214 8.39 -4.21 19.47
N GLN A 215 9.12 -5.14 18.85
CA GLN A 215 8.54 -6.32 18.22
C GLN A 215 7.83 -7.23 19.23
N GLU A 216 8.44 -7.48 20.39
CA GLU A 216 7.81 -8.25 21.47
C GLU A 216 6.52 -7.59 21.95
N LYS A 217 6.51 -6.25 22.08
CA LYS A 217 5.31 -5.49 22.44
C LYS A 217 4.23 -5.60 21.36
N LEU A 218 4.59 -5.44 20.08
CA LEU A 218 3.65 -5.60 18.96
C LEU A 218 3.06 -7.01 18.95
N LYS A 219 3.89 -8.02 19.14
CA LYS A 219 3.45 -9.42 19.25
C LYS A 219 2.48 -9.63 20.41
N ALA A 220 2.81 -9.12 21.60
CA ALA A 220 1.91 -9.21 22.75
C ALA A 220 0.58 -8.48 22.52
N GLU A 221 0.61 -7.30 21.88
CA GLU A 221 -0.59 -6.54 21.54
C GLU A 221 -1.48 -7.28 20.53
N GLN A 222 -0.88 -7.90 19.50
CA GLN A 222 -1.63 -8.69 18.53
C GLN A 222 -2.21 -9.97 19.15
N THR A 223 -1.44 -10.69 19.98
CA THR A 223 -1.95 -11.85 20.73
C THR A 223 -3.09 -11.47 21.68
N ALA A 224 -3.06 -10.28 22.29
CA ALA A 224 -4.14 -9.81 23.15
C ALA A 224 -5.41 -9.39 22.38
N LYS A 225 -5.30 -9.04 21.09
CA LYS A 225 -6.42 -8.71 20.20
C LYS A 225 -7.05 -9.95 19.57
N GLU A 226 -6.36 -11.08 19.54
CA GLU A 226 -6.97 -12.36 19.15
C GLU A 226 -7.96 -12.80 20.23
N PRO A 227 -9.21 -13.14 19.88
CA PRO A 227 -10.14 -13.65 20.86
C PRO A 227 -9.56 -14.94 21.44
N SER A 228 -9.31 -14.93 22.75
CA SER A 228 -9.10 -16.15 23.53
C SER A 228 -10.23 -17.11 23.19
N VAL A 229 -9.94 -18.15 22.41
CA VAL A 229 -10.78 -19.34 22.34
C VAL A 229 -10.75 -19.92 23.74
N VAL A 230 -11.71 -19.49 24.56
CA VAL A 230 -12.07 -20.23 25.76
C VAL A 230 -12.67 -21.51 25.21
N GLU A 231 -11.86 -22.56 25.14
CA GLU A 231 -12.36 -23.92 25.08
C GLU A 231 -13.14 -24.15 26.39
N THR A 232 -14.41 -23.75 26.41
CA THR A 232 -15.34 -24.29 27.39
C THR A 232 -15.48 -25.77 27.06
N PRO A 233 -15.15 -26.69 27.97
CA PRO A 233 -15.47 -28.09 27.78
C PRO A 233 -16.97 -28.20 27.52
N ILE A 234 -17.33 -28.79 26.39
CA ILE A 234 -18.70 -29.22 26.14
C ILE A 234 -18.97 -30.33 27.14
N GLU A 235 -19.60 -30.01 28.27
CA GLU A 235 -20.30 -31.02 29.05
C GLU A 235 -21.54 -31.42 28.25
N GLU A 236 -21.39 -32.55 27.57
CA GLU A 236 -22.46 -33.35 27.02
C GLU A 236 -23.29 -33.89 28.20
N ASP A 237 -24.45 -33.29 28.48
CA ASP A 237 -25.54 -33.99 29.18
C ASP A 237 -26.86 -33.79 28.45
N ALA A 238 -27.50 -34.92 28.20
CA ALA A 238 -28.68 -35.11 27.42
C ALA A 238 -29.92 -35.13 28.33
N SER A 239 -30.90 -34.27 28.05
CA SER A 239 -32.32 -34.42 28.43
C SER A 239 -33.06 -33.24 27.79
N GLY A 240 -33.99 -33.37 26.83
CA GLY A 240 -35.10 -34.30 26.74
C GLY A 240 -36.39 -33.52 27.04
N GLU A 241 -37.21 -33.26 26.00
CA GLU A 241 -38.66 -32.90 26.02
C GLU A 241 -39.09 -31.62 26.81
N GLU A 242 -40.11 -30.82 26.51
CA GLU A 242 -41.36 -30.90 25.74
C GLU A 242 -41.92 -29.47 25.52
N ALA A 243 -43.09 -29.38 24.89
CA ALA A 243 -43.71 -28.27 24.15
C ALA A 243 -44.29 -27.05 24.92
N ALA A 244 -44.41 -25.95 24.16
CA ALA A 244 -45.54 -25.02 23.99
C ALA A 244 -46.52 -24.70 25.14
N LYS A 245 -46.70 -23.40 25.44
CA LYS A 245 -48.02 -22.72 25.32
C LYS A 245 -47.97 -21.17 25.46
N THR A 246 -48.94 -20.58 24.78
CA THR A 246 -49.44 -19.19 24.63
C THR A 246 -49.96 -18.49 25.90
N GLU A 247 -49.96 -17.15 25.91
CA GLU A 247 -51.07 -16.18 26.19
C GLU A 247 -50.45 -14.77 26.39
N GLU A 248 -50.66 -13.77 25.51
CA GLU A 248 -51.80 -12.84 25.31
C GLU A 248 -52.06 -11.77 26.41
N GLY A 249 -51.98 -10.49 25.99
CA GLY A 249 -52.73 -9.31 26.51
C GLY A 249 -52.14 -8.58 27.73
N THR A 250 -52.24 -7.25 27.90
CA THR A 250 -52.83 -6.17 27.11
C THR A 250 -52.45 -4.80 27.73
N THR A 251 -52.38 -3.75 26.90
CA THR A 251 -52.58 -2.27 27.09
C THR A 251 -52.08 -1.52 28.33
N ASP A 252 -51.43 -0.36 28.10
CA ASP A 252 -51.90 1.03 28.40
C ASP A 252 -50.77 2.02 27.97
N GLU A 253 -50.88 2.82 26.91
CA GLU A 253 -51.55 4.13 26.73
C GLU A 253 -50.82 5.35 27.36
N GLY A 254 -50.66 6.42 26.57
CA GLY A 254 -50.26 7.77 27.00
C GLY A 254 -48.95 8.29 26.38
N ALA A 255 -48.97 8.91 25.20
CA ALA A 255 -49.10 10.37 24.98
C ALA A 255 -47.77 11.13 25.24
N ALA A 256 -47.31 12.14 24.50
CA ALA A 256 -47.66 12.81 23.25
C ALA A 256 -46.46 13.76 22.98
N GLU A 257 -46.15 14.09 21.73
CA GLU A 257 -46.12 15.48 21.26
C GLU A 257 -45.76 15.54 19.77
N GLU A 258 -46.67 16.15 19.03
CA GLU A 258 -46.51 16.66 17.68
C GLU A 258 -45.53 17.83 17.65
N SER A 259 -44.82 17.97 16.54
CA SER A 259 -44.62 19.28 15.89
C SER A 259 -44.14 19.05 14.47
N ALA A 260 -45.05 19.21 13.51
CA ALA A 260 -44.74 19.51 12.13
C ALA A 260 -44.65 21.03 11.98
N THR A 261 -43.74 21.53 11.14
CA THR A 261 -44.05 22.28 9.91
C THR A 261 -42.79 22.88 9.29
N ASP A 262 -42.64 22.63 7.99
CA ASP A 262 -42.19 23.54 6.91
C ASP A 262 -41.53 24.87 7.28
N ALA A 263 -40.37 25.13 6.68
CA ALA A 263 -40.25 26.13 5.60
C ALA A 263 -38.78 26.33 5.19
N VAL A 264 -38.50 26.12 3.90
CA VAL A 264 -37.39 26.78 3.18
C VAL A 264 -37.82 28.21 2.89
N PRO A 265 -36.90 29.19 2.96
CA PRO A 265 -36.73 30.04 1.78
C PRO A 265 -35.27 30.31 1.41
N ASP A 266 -35.17 30.65 0.14
CA ASP A 266 -34.04 30.97 -0.72
C ASP A 266 -33.44 32.37 -0.44
N GLU A 267 -32.37 32.66 -1.18
CA GLU A 267 -31.73 33.96 -1.48
C GLU A 267 -30.61 34.53 -0.58
N VAL A 268 -29.40 34.45 -1.16
CA VAL A 268 -28.37 35.49 -1.37
C VAL A 268 -28.49 36.84 -0.65
N ASP A 269 -27.42 37.27 0.03
CA ASP A 269 -26.81 38.58 -0.23
C ASP A 269 -25.38 38.72 0.36
N GLU A 270 -24.66 39.66 -0.25
CA GLU A 270 -23.26 40.08 -0.16
C GLU A 270 -22.76 40.58 1.23
N ALA A 271 -21.42 40.54 1.39
CA ALA A 271 -20.52 41.68 1.73
C ALA A 271 -19.20 41.14 2.34
N ALA A 272 -18.06 41.34 1.67
CA ALA A 272 -17.02 42.37 1.96
C ALA A 272 -16.07 41.92 3.10
N GLU A 273 -14.74 42.08 3.10
CA GLU A 273 -13.80 43.14 2.65
C GLU A 273 -12.42 42.45 2.36
N ASP A 274 -11.71 42.74 1.27
CA ASP A 274 -10.71 43.82 1.08
C ASP A 274 -9.67 43.97 2.20
N GLU A 275 -8.40 43.64 1.90
CA GLU A 275 -7.28 44.56 2.10
C GLU A 275 -6.10 44.18 1.20
N SER A 276 -5.82 45.04 0.22
CA SER A 276 -4.55 45.79 0.00
C SER A 276 -3.20 45.03 -0.11
N ALA A 277 -2.17 45.44 -0.85
CA ALA A 277 -1.91 46.43 -1.90
C ALA A 277 -0.39 46.36 -2.20
N ALA A 278 0.02 47.12 -3.23
CA ALA A 278 1.38 47.53 -3.65
C ALA A 278 2.08 46.60 -4.64
N GLU A 279 1.98 46.83 -5.95
CA GLU A 279 2.55 47.93 -6.77
C GLU A 279 4.09 47.99 -6.77
N SER A 280 4.69 47.81 -7.95
CA SER A 280 5.42 48.91 -8.58
C SER A 280 5.72 48.61 -10.05
N GLU A 281 5.45 49.62 -10.85
CA GLU A 281 5.61 49.69 -12.30
C GLU A 281 7.09 49.79 -12.73
N ALA A 282 7.37 49.40 -13.97
CA ALA A 282 7.80 50.35 -15.02
C ALA A 282 8.52 49.67 -16.21
N SER A 283 7.81 49.70 -17.34
CA SER A 283 8.23 50.35 -18.60
C SER A 283 9.39 49.79 -19.43
N GLY A 284 9.13 49.60 -20.73
CA GLY A 284 10.17 49.42 -21.74
C GLY A 284 9.71 48.85 -23.08
N ASP A 285 8.85 49.59 -23.77
CA ASP A 285 8.49 49.43 -25.19
C ASP A 285 9.75 49.46 -26.10
N ASN A 286 9.89 48.52 -27.06
CA ASN A 286 10.32 48.86 -28.42
C ASN A 286 10.05 47.74 -29.45
N ALA A 287 9.77 48.19 -30.67
CA ALA A 287 9.21 47.50 -31.83
C ALA A 287 10.16 46.59 -32.64
N THR A 288 9.56 45.63 -33.36
CA THR A 288 10.00 44.95 -34.60
C THR A 288 10.03 45.89 -35.82
N PRO A 289 10.45 45.47 -37.05
CA PRO A 289 11.27 44.34 -37.51
C PRO A 289 12.43 44.79 -38.46
N ASP A 290 13.29 43.87 -38.91
CA ASP A 290 14.08 44.10 -40.13
C ASP A 290 14.15 42.84 -41.01
N GLU A 291 14.17 43.12 -42.31
CA GLU A 291 13.95 42.30 -43.48
C GLU A 291 15.31 42.06 -44.14
N GLU A 292 15.73 40.81 -44.36
CA GLU A 292 16.64 40.55 -45.49
C GLU A 292 16.52 39.12 -46.00
N ALA A 293 16.10 39.02 -47.26
CA ALA A 293 16.20 37.84 -48.11
C ALA A 293 17.65 37.68 -48.61
N GLY A 294 18.10 36.44 -48.79
CA GLY A 294 19.37 36.15 -49.44
C GLY A 294 19.51 34.67 -49.81
N GLU A 295 19.35 34.41 -51.11
CA GLU A 295 19.61 33.14 -51.81
C GLU A 295 21.00 32.54 -51.52
N GLU A 296 21.12 31.21 -51.68
CA GLU A 296 21.93 30.57 -52.73
C GLU A 296 22.66 29.26 -52.31
N LYS A 297 22.26 28.19 -53.01
CA LYS A 297 23.00 26.98 -53.43
C LYS A 297 23.22 25.76 -52.51
N ALA A 298 22.59 24.69 -52.98
CA ALA A 298 23.09 23.32 -53.00
C ALA A 298 24.40 23.16 -53.80
N GLY A 299 25.21 22.15 -53.44
CA GLY A 299 26.30 21.66 -54.29
C GLY A 299 27.29 20.69 -53.62
N ASP A 300 27.01 19.39 -53.77
CA ASP A 300 27.95 18.33 -54.18
C ASP A 300 29.30 18.14 -53.41
N LYS A 301 29.33 17.17 -52.47
CA LYS A 301 30.16 15.95 -52.51
C LYS A 301 30.06 15.11 -51.23
#